data_AF-A0A6N7QUB4-F1
#
_entry.id   AF-A0A6N7QUB4-F1
#
_cell.length_a   1.000
_cell.length_b   1.000
_cell.length_c   1.000
_cell.angle_alpha   90.00
_cell.angle_beta   90.00
_cell.angle_gamma   90.00
#
_symmetry.space_group_name_H-M   'P 1'
#
loop_
_entity.id
_entity.type
_entity.pdbx_description
1 polymer ?
#
loop_
_entity_poly.entity_id
_entity_poly.type
_entity_poly.pdbx_seq_one_letter_code
_entity_poly.pdbx_strand_id
1 'polypeptide(L)' 'MDIIREAMALPVDNFLGMLIYAVTFMFVAGLVFSLALKFIPNRLPYAVKSLIVFIAIIISLIIWWQMIVEPGLNL' A
#
# COMPACT_ATOMS: atom_id res chain seq x y z
N MET A 1 29.62 8.54 -7.97
CA MET A 1 28.27 8.19 -8.48
C MET A 1 27.75 6.92 -7.83
N ASP A 2 28.64 6.03 -7.38
CA ASP A 2 28.27 4.77 -6.72
C ASP A 2 27.55 4.97 -5.37
N ILE A 3 28.00 5.90 -4.53
CA ILE A 3 27.39 6.17 -3.21
C ILE A 3 25.91 6.57 -3.31
N ILE A 4 25.55 7.40 -4.30
CA ILE A 4 24.16 7.83 -4.49
C ILE A 4 23.29 6.66 -4.98
N ARG A 5 23.86 5.77 -5.80
CA ARG A 5 23.16 4.60 -6.32
C ARG A 5 22.96 3.53 -5.25
N GLU A 6 23.96 3.37 -4.38
CA GLU A 6 23.94 2.47 -3.23
C GLU A 6 22.94 2.96 -2.17
N ALA A 7 22.86 4.27 -1.93
CA ALA A 7 21.85 4.90 -1.07
C ALA A 7 20.42 4.96 -1.68
N MET A 8 20.22 4.40 -2.88
CA MET A 8 18.90 4.24 -3.50
C MET A 8 18.61 2.77 -3.84
N ALA A 9 19.37 1.84 -3.27
CA ALA A 9 19.27 0.43 -3.62
C ALA A 9 17.96 -0.19 -3.10
N LEU A 10 17.52 0.20 -1.91
CA LEU A 10 16.30 -0.27 -1.30
C LEU A 10 15.24 0.85 -1.25
N PRO A 11 13.94 0.48 -1.29
CA PRO A 11 12.84 1.45 -1.20
C PRO A 11 12.86 2.27 0.09
N VAL A 12 13.44 1.73 1.16
CA VAL A 12 13.53 2.37 2.48
C VAL A 12 14.69 3.34 2.61
N ASP A 13 15.68 3.30 1.70
CA ASP A 13 16.90 4.09 1.81
C ASP A 13 16.64 5.58 1.54
N ASN A 14 15.52 5.91 0.89
CA ASN A 14 15.11 7.29 0.67
C ASN A 14 13.60 7.48 0.84
N PHE A 15 13.23 8.68 1.30
CA PHE A 15 11.85 9.05 1.59
C PHE A 15 10.93 8.95 0.37
N LEU A 16 11.43 9.31 -0.81
CA LEU A 16 10.66 9.25 -2.05
C LEU A 16 10.30 7.80 -2.41
N GLY A 17 11.23 6.87 -2.25
CA GLY A 17 11.03 5.43 -2.46
C GLY A 17 9.97 4.86 -1.52
N MET A 18 10.05 5.20 -0.22
CA MET A 18 9.05 4.79 0.76
C MET A 18 7.65 5.29 0.38
N LEU A 19 7.53 6.56 -0.02
CA LEU A 19 6.26 7.14 -0.45
C LEU A 19 5.71 6.47 -1.71
N ILE A 20 6.56 6.23 -2.72
CA ILE A 20 6.13 5.58 -3.97
C ILE A 20 5.58 4.18 -3.68
N TYR A 21 6.26 3.42 -2.82
CA TYR A 21 5.79 2.08 -2.45
C TYR A 21 4.50 2.14 -1.64
N ALA A 22 4.39 3.03 -0.66
CA ALA A 22 3.14 3.22 0.09
C ALA A 22 1.97 3.56 -0.85
N VAL A 23 2.17 4.51 -1.77
CA VAL A 23 1.15 4.88 -2.78
C VAL A 23 0.79 3.70 -3.67
N THR A 24 1.77 2.92 -4.10
CA THR A 24 1.55 1.73 -4.93
C THR A 24 0.67 0.72 -4.19
N PHE A 25 0.95 0.44 -2.91
CA PHE A 25 0.13 -0.45 -2.09
C PHE A 25 -1.30 0.05 -1.94
N MET A 26 -1.48 1.35 -1.62
CA MET A 26 -2.82 1.96 -1.51
C MET A 26 -3.60 1.86 -2.82
N PHE A 27 -2.94 2.11 -3.95
CA PHE A 27 -3.57 2.09 -5.26
C PHE A 27 -4.00 0.68 -5.67
N VAL A 28 -3.11 -0.31 -5.50
CA VAL A 28 -3.42 -1.71 -5.78
C VAL A 28 -4.54 -2.22 -4.88
N ALA A 29 -4.48 -1.96 -3.57
CA ALA A 29 -5.53 -2.36 -2.64
C ALA A 29 -6.88 -1.71 -2.99
N GLY A 30 -6.88 -0.39 -3.24
CA GLY A 30 -8.06 0.34 -3.65
C GLY A 30 -8.70 -0.22 -4.91
N LEU A 31 -7.90 -0.49 -5.95
CA LEU A 31 -8.37 -1.09 -7.20
C LEU A 31 -8.93 -2.50 -6.99
N VAL A 32 -8.18 -3.39 -6.34
CA VAL A 32 -8.56 -4.79 -6.15
C VAL A 32 -9.86 -4.89 -5.37
N PHE A 33 -9.98 -4.19 -4.25
CA PHE A 33 -11.19 -4.24 -3.43
C PHE A 33 -12.38 -3.55 -4.11
N SER A 34 -12.16 -2.44 -4.80
CA SER A 34 -13.24 -1.78 -5.56
C SER A 34 -13.79 -2.69 -6.66
N LEU A 35 -12.91 -3.42 -7.36
CA LEU A 35 -13.29 -4.40 -8.36
C LEU A 35 -14.01 -5.59 -7.72
N ALA A 36 -13.49 -6.14 -6.63
CA ALA A 36 -14.12 -7.25 -5.90
C ALA A 36 -15.54 -6.90 -5.45
N LEU A 37 -15.74 -5.70 -4.90
CA LEU A 37 -17.06 -5.21 -4.46
C LEU A 37 -18.05 -5.00 -5.62
N LYS A 38 -17.57 -4.87 -6.86
CA LYS A 38 -18.43 -4.78 -8.06
C LYS A 38 -19.08 -6.13 -8.40
N PHE A 39 -18.45 -7.24 -8.04
CA PHE A 39 -18.96 -8.58 -8.29
C PHE A 39 -19.96 -9.08 -7.23
N ILE A 40 -20.17 -8.32 -6.15
CA ILE A 40 -21.16 -8.69 -5.12
C ILE A 40 -22.58 -8.51 -5.67
N PRO A 41 -23.41 -9.57 -5.71
CA PRO A 41 -24.75 -9.51 -6.31
C PRO A 41 -25.71 -8.53 -5.62
N ASN A 42 -25.58 -8.38 -4.30
CA ASN A 42 -26.42 -7.48 -3.53
C ASN A 42 -25.80 -6.08 -3.44
N ARG A 43 -26.59 -5.02 -3.70
CA ARG A 43 -26.07 -3.66 -3.67
C ARG A 43 -25.83 -3.21 -2.23
N LEU A 44 -24.57 -3.28 -1.81
CA LEU A 44 -24.14 -2.64 -0.57
C LEU A 44 -24.31 -1.12 -0.66
N PRO A 45 -24.76 -0.44 0.42
CA PRO A 45 -24.77 1.01 0.49
C PRO A 45 -23.38 1.58 0.18
N TYR A 46 -23.34 2.72 -0.48
CA TYR A 46 -22.08 3.36 -0.89
C TYR A 46 -21.13 3.60 0.30
N ALA A 47 -21.67 4.04 1.44
CA ALA A 47 -20.90 4.25 2.66
C ALA A 47 -20.19 2.97 3.14
N VAL A 48 -20.86 1.82 3.07
CA VAL A 48 -20.30 0.53 3.46
C VAL A 48 -19.20 0.10 2.50
N LYS A 49 -19.39 0.28 1.19
CA LYS A 49 -18.35 0.00 0.19
C LYS A 49 -17.11 0.86 0.42
N SER A 50 -17.30 2.16 0.65
CA SER A 50 -16.22 3.09 0.93
C SER A 50 -15.46 2.71 2.20
N LEU A 51 -16.17 2.29 3.25
CA LEU A 51 -15.55 1.85 4.50
C LEU A 51 -14.71 0.59 4.29
N ILE A 52 -15.21 -0.39 3.54
CA ILE A 52 -14.47 -1.63 3.23
C ILE A 52 -13.18 -1.30 2.47
N VAL A 53 -13.26 -0.46 1.43
CA VAL A 53 -12.07 -0.05 0.67
C VAL A 53 -11.07 0.70 1.55
N PHE A 54 -11.56 1.60 2.41
CA PHE A 54 -10.69 2.32 3.34
C PHE A 54 -9.96 1.38 4.31
N ILE A 55 -10.67 0.43 4.91
CA ILE A 55 -10.07 -0.59 5.79
C ILE A 55 -9.03 -1.42 5.03
N ALA A 56 -9.33 -1.83 3.79
CA ALA A 56 -8.39 -2.56 2.95
C ALA A 56 -7.12 -1.76 2.66
N ILE A 57 -7.24 -0.45 2.43
CA ILE A 57 -6.10 0.45 2.25
C ILE A 57 -5.25 0.52 3.53
N ILE A 58 -5.88 0.68 4.71
CA ILE A 58 -5.14 0.67 5.99
C ILE A 58 -4.39 -0.65 6.18
N ILE A 59 -5.06 -1.80 5.96
CA ILE A 59 -4.43 -3.12 6.07
C ILE A 59 -3.25 -3.23 5.09
N SER A 60 -3.40 -2.74 3.85
CA SER A 60 -2.32 -2.75 2.86
C SER A 60 -1.10 -1.94 3.31
N LEU A 61 -1.31 -0.82 4.00
CA LEU A 61 -0.23 0.00 4.56
C LEU A 61 0.46 -0.70 5.73
N ILE A 62 -0.29 -1.41 6.57
CA ILE A 62 0.30 -2.22 7.65
C ILE A 62 1.16 -3.35 7.07
N ILE A 63 0.65 -4.04 6.05
CA ILE A 63 1.41 -5.09 5.35
C ILE A 63 2.67 -4.52 4.70
N TRP A 64 2.55 -3.38 4.00
CA TRP A 64 3.69 -2.68 3.43
C TRP A 64 4.75 -2.34 4.49
N TRP A 65 4.32 -1.82 5.64
CA TRP A 65 5.21 -1.50 6.75
C TRP A 65 5.96 -2.74 7.24
N GLN A 66 5.25 -3.83 7.52
CA GLN A 66 5.83 -5.07 8.04
C GLN A 66 6.72 -5.80 7.02
N MET A 67 6.40 -5.71 5.72
CA MET A 67 7.15 -6.42 4.68
C MET A 67 8.38 -5.66 4.18
N ILE A 68 8.34 -4.32 4.20
CA ILE A 68 9.37 -3.49 3.56
C ILE A 68 10.06 -2.59 4.58
N VAL A 69 9.29 -1.86 5.39
CA VAL A 69 9.85 -0.82 6.25
C VAL A 69 10.52 -1.41 7.50
N GLU A 70 9.83 -2.24 8.25
CA GLU A 70 10.34 -2.85 9.48
C GLU A 70 11.62 -3.69 9.22
N PRO A 71 11.67 -4.59 8.21
CA PRO A 71 12.90 -5.31 7.88
C PRO A 71 14.00 -4.40 7.34
N GLY A 72 13.63 -3.37 6.56
CA GLY A 72 14.59 -2.44 5.98
C GLY A 72 15.24 -1.50 7.00
N LEU A 73 14.52 -1.17 8.08
CA LEU A 73 15.02 -0.36 9.19
C LEU A 73 15.62 -1.19 10.34
N ASN A 74 15.56 -2.52 10.26
CA ASN A 74 15.93 -3.45 11.34
C ASN A 74 15.21 -3.13 12.67
N LEU A 75 13.91 -2.84 12.58
CA LEU A 75 13.03 -2.56 13.74
C LEU A 75 12.34 -3.81 14.28
#